data_AF-A0A2N2K0N2-F1
#
_entry.id   AF-A0A2N2K0N2-F1
#
_cell.length_a   1.000
_cell.length_b   1.000
_cell.length_c   1.000
_cell.angle_alpha   90.00
_cell.angle_beta   90.00
_cell.angle_gamma   90.00
#
_symmetry.space_group_name_H-M   'P 1'
#
loop_
_entity.id
_entity.type
_entity.pdbx_description
1 polymer ?
#
loop_
_entity_poly.entity_id
_entity_poly.type
_entity_poly.pdbx_seq_one_letter_code
_entity_poly.pdbx_strand_id
1 'polypeptide(L)'
;MFVDLDGFPVDNYRIRELATNPLKNAIRYQRDVHRSLAASERGLFLQPDAGDDGTGYHYGQHSCYDDLGEPDLFMPWSVGFSLLAETGYAEPALRNHVVHRLHGPLGISDSVHWITGEIAPSQVTARHDFWNVSLSTMAMSLFLFKDNEFLNSASGVTEAFKKVFAPGPIIQPALNLLLD
;
A
#
# COMPACT_ATOMS: atom_id res chain seq x y z
N MET A 1 -8.72 1.27 0.08
CA MET A 1 -9.36 0.48 -1.01
C MET A 1 -8.69 0.88 -2.31
N PHE A 2 -8.05 -0.05 -3.00
CA PHE A 2 -7.25 0.18 -4.21
C PHE A 2 -8.18 0.18 -5.43
N VAL A 3 -9.00 1.21 -5.52
CA VAL A 3 -9.93 1.35 -6.64
C VAL A 3 -9.16 1.94 -7.81
N ASP A 4 -9.17 1.23 -8.92
CA ASP A 4 -8.79 1.82 -10.19
C ASP A 4 -9.94 2.70 -10.68
N LEU A 5 -9.68 3.99 -10.82
CA LEU A 5 -10.65 4.99 -11.27
C LEU A 5 -10.36 5.45 -12.69
N ASP A 6 -9.55 4.71 -13.46
CA ASP A 6 -9.36 4.99 -14.87
C ASP A 6 -10.71 4.96 -15.60
N GLY A 7 -11.06 6.09 -16.23
CA GLY A 7 -12.37 6.30 -16.85
C GLY A 7 -13.40 7.05 -15.99
N PHE A 8 -13.13 7.31 -14.72
CA PHE A 8 -13.94 8.20 -13.88
C PHE A 8 -13.40 9.65 -13.92
N PRO A 9 -14.27 10.66 -13.77
CA PRO A 9 -13.86 12.06 -13.61
C PRO A 9 -12.90 12.23 -12.43
N VAL A 10 -12.07 13.29 -12.50
CA VAL A 10 -11.21 13.71 -11.38
C VAL A 10 -12.09 13.94 -10.14
N ASP A 11 -11.68 13.39 -9.00
CA ASP A 11 -12.35 13.46 -7.70
C ASP A 11 -12.83 14.90 -7.35
N ASN A 12 -13.88 14.98 -6.53
CA ASN A 12 -14.32 16.21 -5.88
C ASN A 12 -13.37 16.76 -4.79
N TYR A 13 -12.17 16.18 -4.60
CA TYR A 13 -11.13 16.72 -3.73
C TYR A 13 -10.99 18.23 -3.90
N ARG A 14 -11.00 18.93 -2.77
CA ARG A 14 -10.91 20.39 -2.70
C ARG A 14 -9.61 20.94 -3.32
N ILE A 15 -8.56 20.12 -3.38
CA ILE A 15 -7.25 20.43 -3.97
C ILE A 15 -7.08 19.54 -5.20
N ARG A 16 -7.24 20.11 -6.40
CA ARG A 16 -7.27 19.36 -7.67
C ARG A 16 -5.94 18.67 -7.98
N GLU A 17 -4.83 19.19 -7.46
CA GLU A 17 -3.49 18.63 -7.61
C GLU A 17 -3.33 17.29 -6.87
N LEU A 18 -4.17 17.03 -5.85
CA LEU A 18 -4.20 15.77 -5.11
C LEU A 18 -5.19 14.76 -5.69
N ALA A 19 -6.09 15.19 -6.59
CA ALA A 19 -7.11 14.36 -7.21
C ALA A 19 -6.48 13.47 -8.30
N THR A 20 -5.83 12.40 -7.86
CA THR A 20 -5.11 11.43 -8.69
C THR A 20 -5.63 10.03 -8.39
N ASN A 21 -5.55 9.13 -9.38
CA ASN A 21 -6.05 7.76 -9.25
C ASN A 21 -5.39 7.08 -8.02
N PRO A 22 -6.18 6.69 -6.99
CA PRO A 22 -5.64 6.16 -5.74
C PRO A 22 -4.79 4.90 -5.92
N LEU A 23 -5.14 4.03 -6.88
CA LEU A 23 -4.33 2.85 -7.21
C LEU A 23 -2.97 3.27 -7.79
N LYS A 24 -2.94 4.26 -8.70
CA LYS A 24 -1.67 4.77 -9.26
C LYS A 24 -0.78 5.40 -8.20
N ASN A 25 -1.36 6.13 -7.23
CA ASN A 25 -0.62 6.69 -6.11
C ASN A 25 -0.03 5.61 -5.22
N ALA A 26 -0.82 4.60 -4.87
CA ALA A 26 -0.35 3.48 -4.06
C ALA A 26 0.80 2.72 -4.75
N ILE A 27 0.68 2.45 -6.06
CA ILE A 27 1.74 1.81 -6.85
C ILE A 27 3.01 2.67 -6.85
N ARG A 28 2.87 3.99 -7.07
CA ARG A 28 4.02 4.91 -7.08
C ARG A 28 4.70 4.97 -5.72
N TYR A 29 3.93 5.16 -4.65
CA TYR A 29 4.43 5.17 -3.28
C TYR A 29 5.20 3.88 -2.97
N GLN A 30 4.63 2.72 -3.30
CA GLN A 30 5.27 1.44 -3.01
C GLN A 30 6.61 1.27 -3.75
N ARG A 31 6.71 1.74 -4.99
CA ARG A 31 7.99 1.75 -5.75
C ARG A 31 9.02 2.67 -5.10
N ASP A 32 8.60 3.84 -4.64
CA ASP A 32 9.49 4.78 -3.97
C ASP A 32 9.99 4.21 -2.63
N VAL A 33 9.12 3.54 -1.86
CA VAL A 33 9.50 2.78 -0.65
C VAL A 33 10.52 1.69 -0.97
N HIS A 34 10.31 0.87 -2.00
CA HIS A 34 11.26 -0.19 -2.37
C HIS A 34 12.63 0.37 -2.72
N ARG A 35 12.69 1.46 -3.48
CA ARG A 35 13.95 2.11 -3.83
C ARG A 35 14.67 2.65 -2.59
N SER A 36 13.93 3.28 -1.68
CA SER A 36 14.49 3.81 -0.43
C SER A 36 15.05 2.70 0.46
N LEU A 37 14.32 1.58 0.60
CA LEU A 37 14.77 0.42 1.37
C LEU A 37 15.97 -0.27 0.70
N ALA A 38 15.96 -0.44 -0.62
CA ALA A 38 17.08 -1.01 -1.36
C ALA A 38 18.36 -0.15 -1.25
N ALA A 39 18.22 1.17 -1.28
CA ALA A 39 19.33 2.10 -1.07
C ALA A 39 19.90 2.06 0.36
N SER A 40 19.14 1.52 1.32
CA SER A 40 19.51 1.42 2.74
C SER A 40 19.89 -0.01 3.15
N GLU A 41 20.29 -0.85 2.17
CA GLU A 41 20.65 -2.27 2.38
C GLU A 41 19.50 -3.15 2.91
N ARG A 42 18.25 -2.67 2.81
CA ARG A 42 17.02 -3.34 3.24
C ARG A 42 16.14 -3.76 2.05
N GLY A 43 16.74 -4.11 0.91
CA GLY A 43 15.99 -4.40 -0.33
C GLY A 43 15.03 -5.59 -0.30
N LEU A 44 15.07 -6.41 0.76
CA LEU A 44 14.13 -7.51 1.01
C LEU A 44 13.02 -7.15 2.00
N PHE A 45 13.08 -5.94 2.57
CA PHE A 45 12.14 -5.42 3.53
C PHE A 45 11.05 -4.65 2.79
N LEU A 46 9.89 -4.59 3.41
CA LEU A 46 8.67 -3.98 2.90
C LEU A 46 7.97 -3.27 4.06
N GLN A 47 7.56 -2.03 3.85
CA GLN A 47 6.96 -1.22 4.91
C GLN A 47 5.93 -0.28 4.27
N PRO A 48 4.65 -0.67 4.23
CA PRO A 48 3.60 0.25 3.84
C PRO A 48 3.36 1.17 5.03
N ASP A 49 2.76 2.33 4.77
CA ASP A 49 2.51 3.45 5.67
C ASP A 49 1.68 3.17 6.95
N ALA A 50 1.60 1.92 7.44
CA ALA A 50 0.94 1.55 8.69
C ALA A 50 1.32 0.15 9.20
N GLY A 51 1.32 -0.03 10.52
CA GLY A 51 1.34 -1.34 11.18
C GLY A 51 1.53 -1.23 12.70
N ASP A 52 1.61 -2.37 13.37
CA ASP A 52 1.93 -2.45 14.80
C ASP A 52 3.45 -2.38 15.02
N ASP A 53 3.89 -1.65 16.05
CA ASP A 53 5.29 -1.51 16.47
C ASP A 53 5.95 -2.80 16.99
N GLY A 54 5.30 -3.96 16.83
CA GLY A 54 5.76 -5.25 17.31
C GLY A 54 5.35 -5.57 18.74
N THR A 55 4.84 -4.59 19.50
CA THR A 55 4.41 -4.78 20.89
C THR A 55 2.97 -5.29 21.01
N GLY A 56 2.15 -5.09 19.97
CA GLY A 56 0.71 -5.35 19.99
C GLY A 56 -0.13 -4.27 20.68
N TYR A 57 0.47 -3.13 21.04
CA TYR A 57 -0.19 -2.06 21.78
C TYR A 57 -0.14 -0.70 21.07
N HIS A 58 0.75 -0.53 20.08
CA HIS A 58 0.84 0.72 19.34
C HIS A 58 0.75 0.47 17.85
N TYR A 59 -0.37 0.91 17.28
CA TYR A 59 -0.58 0.95 15.84
C TYR A 59 -0.29 2.36 15.34
N GLY A 60 0.62 2.49 14.37
CA GLY A 60 1.11 3.76 13.86
C GLY A 60 1.30 3.77 12.36
N GLN A 61 1.56 4.94 11.80
CA GLN A 61 1.91 5.13 10.38
C GLN A 61 3.41 4.94 10.16
N HIS A 62 3.93 3.75 10.47
CA HIS A 62 5.34 3.47 10.27
C HIS A 62 5.65 3.34 8.78
N SER A 63 6.66 4.05 8.31
CA SER A 63 7.16 3.95 6.94
C SER A 63 8.69 3.97 6.91
N CYS A 64 9.28 3.72 5.74
CA CYS A 64 10.73 3.89 5.59
C CYS A 64 11.20 5.37 5.66
N TYR A 65 10.27 6.34 5.70
CA TYR A 65 10.57 7.77 5.80
C TYR A 65 10.36 8.33 7.21
N ASP A 66 9.49 7.69 7.99
CA ASP A 66 9.24 7.98 9.40
C ASP A 66 8.93 6.65 10.11
N ASP A 67 9.92 6.13 10.82
CA ASP A 67 9.83 4.84 11.51
C ASP A 67 9.27 4.97 12.94
N LEU A 68 9.00 6.20 13.40
CA LEU A 68 8.54 6.52 14.75
C LEU A 68 9.45 5.96 15.86
N GLY A 69 10.75 5.79 15.58
CA GLY A 69 11.72 5.25 16.52
C GLY A 69 11.95 3.74 16.40
N GLU A 70 11.35 3.08 15.41
CA GLU A 70 11.44 1.64 15.17
C GLU A 70 12.22 1.31 13.87
N PRO A 71 13.53 1.59 13.81
CA PRO A 71 14.30 1.53 12.56
C PRO A 71 14.48 0.11 12.00
N ASP A 72 14.31 -0.91 12.83
CA ASP A 72 14.38 -2.32 12.45
C ASP A 72 13.01 -2.94 12.15
N LEU A 73 11.93 -2.17 12.28
CA LEU A 73 10.57 -2.62 12.01
C LEU A 73 10.37 -2.89 10.53
N PHE A 74 9.64 -3.96 10.27
CA PHE A 74 9.41 -4.54 8.96
C PHE A 74 7.99 -5.13 8.91
N MET A 75 7.26 -4.95 7.80
CA MET A 75 5.84 -5.31 7.66
C MET A 75 5.63 -6.32 6.51
N PRO A 76 5.81 -7.64 6.76
CA PRO A 76 5.79 -8.65 5.71
C PRO A 76 4.47 -8.75 4.94
N TRP A 77 3.32 -8.47 5.57
CA TRP A 77 2.00 -8.52 4.92
C TRP A 77 1.95 -7.62 3.68
N SER A 78 2.77 -6.59 3.61
CA SER A 78 2.77 -5.64 2.49
C SER A 78 3.32 -6.19 1.16
N VAL A 79 3.81 -7.43 1.16
CA VAL A 79 4.25 -8.14 -0.05
C VAL A 79 3.17 -8.21 -1.13
N GLY A 80 1.89 -8.27 -0.76
CA GLY A 80 0.77 -8.22 -1.71
C GLY A 80 0.76 -6.91 -2.53
N PHE A 81 1.00 -5.76 -1.89
CA PHE A 81 1.10 -4.46 -2.58
C PHE A 81 2.35 -4.38 -3.44
N SER A 82 3.44 -4.94 -2.92
CA SER A 82 4.71 -4.97 -3.62
C SER A 82 4.60 -5.75 -4.93
N LEU A 83 3.89 -6.88 -4.93
CA LEU A 83 3.61 -7.66 -6.13
C LEU A 83 2.80 -6.86 -7.18
N LEU A 84 1.83 -6.05 -6.75
CA LEU A 84 1.09 -5.15 -7.64
C LEU A 84 1.95 -4.03 -8.22
N ALA A 85 2.91 -3.52 -7.44
CA ALA A 85 3.68 -2.34 -7.81
C ALA A 85 4.94 -2.65 -8.64
N GLU A 86 5.77 -3.60 -8.17
CA GLU A 86 7.08 -3.92 -8.74
C GLU A 86 7.54 -5.34 -8.34
N THR A 87 7.31 -6.31 -9.23
CA THR A 87 7.62 -7.72 -8.99
C THR A 87 9.11 -7.99 -8.77
N GLY A 88 10.00 -7.18 -9.36
CA GLY A 88 11.45 -7.31 -9.22
C GLY A 88 11.95 -7.21 -7.77
N TYR A 89 11.28 -6.44 -6.92
CA TYR A 89 11.56 -6.37 -5.48
C TYR A 89 10.70 -7.35 -4.68
N ALA A 90 9.44 -7.51 -5.09
CA ALA A 90 8.46 -8.30 -4.34
C ALA A 90 8.76 -9.81 -4.35
N GLU A 91 9.21 -10.39 -5.47
CA GLU A 91 9.49 -11.83 -5.53
C GLU A 91 10.68 -12.25 -4.64
N PRO A 92 11.84 -11.56 -4.66
CA PRO A 92 12.91 -11.83 -3.71
C PRO A 92 12.47 -11.67 -2.25
N ALA A 93 11.71 -10.62 -1.94
CA ALA A 93 11.18 -10.39 -0.60
C ALA A 93 10.27 -11.55 -0.17
N LEU A 94 9.31 -11.96 -1.02
CA LEU A 94 8.42 -13.08 -0.72
C LEU A 94 9.17 -14.38 -0.46
N ARG A 95 10.21 -14.69 -1.27
CA ARG A 95 11.07 -15.86 -1.06
C ARG A 95 11.80 -15.77 0.28
N ASN A 96 12.31 -14.60 0.63
CA ASN A 96 12.92 -14.37 1.93
C ASN A 96 11.91 -14.61 3.07
N HIS A 97 10.68 -14.12 2.96
CA HIS A 97 9.65 -14.34 3.99
C HIS A 97 9.33 -15.83 4.20
N VAL A 98 9.35 -16.63 3.13
CA VAL A 98 9.18 -18.08 3.22
C VAL A 98 10.36 -18.74 3.92
N VAL A 99 11.60 -18.40 3.54
CA VAL A 99 12.83 -18.94 4.14
C VAL A 99 12.87 -18.67 5.66
N HIS A 100 12.48 -17.47 6.07
CA HIS A 100 12.52 -17.04 7.47
C HIS A 100 11.20 -17.25 8.23
N ARG A 101 10.24 -17.97 7.62
CA ARG A 101 8.95 -18.32 8.24
C ARG A 101 8.18 -17.11 8.80
N LEU A 102 8.15 -16.02 8.04
CA LEU A 102 7.36 -14.82 8.38
C LEU A 102 5.87 -15.01 8.03
N HIS A 103 5.38 -16.22 8.26
CA HIS A 103 4.03 -16.67 7.97
C HIS A 103 3.64 -17.74 8.99
N GLY A 104 2.33 -17.87 9.21
CA GLY A 104 1.74 -18.88 10.08
C GLY A 104 0.42 -19.39 9.50
N PRO A 105 -0.33 -20.18 10.29
CA PRO A 105 -1.60 -20.79 9.82
C PRO A 105 -2.64 -19.79 9.33
N LEU A 106 -2.57 -18.54 9.78
CA LEU A 106 -3.51 -17.47 9.44
C LEU A 106 -2.96 -16.49 8.38
N GLY A 107 -1.82 -16.82 7.76
CA GLY A 107 -1.22 -16.02 6.70
C GLY A 107 0.10 -15.37 7.10
N ILE A 108 0.42 -14.27 6.42
CA ILE A 108 1.69 -13.54 6.57
C ILE A 108 1.69 -12.76 7.91
N SER A 109 2.85 -12.68 8.56
CA SER A 109 3.02 -11.91 9.80
C SER A 109 2.75 -10.43 9.59
N ASP A 110 2.19 -9.79 10.63
CA ASP A 110 1.88 -8.36 10.60
C ASP A 110 3.16 -7.52 10.69
N SER A 111 3.94 -7.71 11.75
CA SER A 111 5.19 -6.98 11.95
C SER A 111 6.32 -7.91 12.39
N VAL A 112 7.54 -7.46 12.11
CA VAL A 112 8.78 -8.15 12.39
C VAL A 112 9.82 -7.10 12.76
N HIS A 113 10.57 -7.32 13.83
CA HIS A 113 11.81 -6.59 14.06
C HIS A 113 12.96 -7.37 13.47
N TRP A 114 13.71 -6.71 12.59
CA TRP A 114 14.84 -7.31 11.92
C TRP A 114 15.91 -6.25 11.65
N ILE A 115 16.99 -6.34 12.44
CA ILE A 115 18.15 -5.47 12.32
C ILE A 115 18.83 -5.70 10.96
N THR A 116 19.18 -4.61 10.27
CA THR A 116 19.88 -4.67 8.98
C THR A 116 21.17 -5.48 9.09
N GLY A 117 21.36 -6.45 8.19
CA GLY A 117 22.52 -7.32 8.15
C GLY A 117 22.42 -8.59 8.99
N GLU A 118 21.42 -8.71 9.88
CA GLU A 118 21.21 -9.92 10.67
C GLU A 118 20.62 -11.06 9.82
N ILE A 119 20.99 -12.30 10.18
CA ILE A 119 20.55 -13.50 9.45
C ILE A 119 19.12 -13.93 9.78
N ALA A 120 18.53 -13.38 10.84
CA ALA A 120 17.19 -13.74 11.30
C ALA A 120 16.55 -12.56 12.04
N PRO A 121 15.21 -12.47 12.06
CA PRO A 121 14.52 -11.45 12.84
C PRO A 121 14.74 -11.65 14.34
N SER A 122 14.85 -10.54 15.07
CA SER A 122 14.92 -10.52 16.53
C SER A 122 13.55 -10.82 17.14
N GLN A 123 12.47 -10.42 16.46
CA GLN A 123 11.09 -10.65 16.87
C GLN A 123 10.18 -10.81 15.66
N VAL A 124 9.29 -11.79 15.72
CA VAL A 124 8.21 -11.96 14.75
C VAL A 124 6.90 -11.83 15.50
N THR A 125 6.10 -10.83 15.18
CA THR A 125 4.77 -10.66 15.74
C THR A 125 3.87 -11.72 15.11
N ALA A 126 3.69 -12.83 15.81
CA ALA A 126 2.86 -13.96 15.37
C ALA A 126 1.35 -13.67 15.44
N ARG A 127 0.96 -12.43 15.75
CA ARG A 127 -0.43 -11.99 15.70
C ARG A 127 -0.72 -11.51 14.28
N HIS A 128 -1.77 -12.09 13.71
CA HIS A 128 -2.29 -11.68 12.42
C HIS A 128 -3.30 -10.57 12.64
N ASP A 129 -2.99 -9.36 12.19
CA ASP A 129 -4.04 -8.37 11.99
C ASP A 129 -4.84 -8.78 10.75
N PHE A 130 -6.10 -9.21 10.96
CA PHE A 130 -6.96 -9.64 9.87
C PHE A 130 -7.24 -8.53 8.87
N TRP A 131 -7.15 -7.26 9.25
CA TRP A 131 -7.22 -6.14 8.31
C TRP A 131 -6.05 -6.19 7.32
N ASN A 132 -4.82 -6.23 7.82
CA ASN A 132 -3.61 -6.25 7.01
C ASN A 132 -3.47 -7.54 6.18
N VAL A 133 -3.82 -8.70 6.76
CA VAL A 133 -3.87 -9.97 6.03
C VAL A 133 -4.92 -9.92 4.90
N SER A 134 -6.11 -9.38 5.15
CA SER A 134 -7.15 -9.26 4.12
C SER A 134 -6.70 -8.32 2.99
N LEU A 135 -6.13 -7.18 3.35
CA LEU A 135 -5.58 -6.20 2.42
C LEU A 135 -4.48 -6.82 1.54
N SER A 136 -3.52 -7.52 2.14
CA SER A 136 -2.47 -8.26 1.44
C SER A 136 -3.04 -9.30 0.48
N THR A 137 -4.03 -10.07 0.95
CA THR A 137 -4.68 -11.13 0.16
C THR A 137 -5.43 -10.57 -1.03
N MET A 138 -6.16 -9.46 -0.85
CA MET A 138 -6.83 -8.75 -1.94
C MET A 138 -5.83 -8.26 -2.99
N ALA A 139 -4.72 -7.67 -2.55
CA ALA A 139 -3.68 -7.18 -3.45
C ALA A 139 -3.00 -8.31 -4.24
N MET A 140 -2.66 -9.40 -3.56
CA MET A 140 -2.08 -10.59 -4.19
C MET A 140 -3.07 -11.25 -5.17
N SER A 141 -4.36 -11.30 -4.82
CA SER A 141 -5.40 -11.85 -5.70
C SER A 141 -5.54 -11.00 -6.97
N LEU A 142 -5.58 -9.68 -6.83
CA LEU A 142 -5.57 -8.77 -7.98
C LEU A 142 -4.33 -8.97 -8.85
N PHE A 143 -3.15 -9.18 -8.23
CA PHE A 143 -1.93 -9.44 -8.97
C PHE A 143 -2.01 -10.74 -9.79
N LEU A 144 -2.47 -11.83 -9.16
CA LEU A 144 -2.49 -13.18 -9.75
C LEU A 144 -3.58 -13.33 -10.81
N PHE A 145 -4.79 -12.87 -10.52
CA PHE A 145 -5.95 -13.08 -11.38
C PHE A 145 -6.19 -11.93 -12.34
N LYS A 146 -5.48 -10.80 -12.18
CA LYS A 146 -5.72 -9.55 -12.91
C LYS A 146 -7.19 -9.10 -12.81
N ASP A 147 -7.83 -9.48 -11.70
CA ASP A 147 -9.27 -9.40 -11.52
C ASP A 147 -9.57 -8.69 -10.20
N ASN A 148 -10.15 -7.50 -10.31
CA ASN A 148 -10.89 -6.83 -9.23
C ASN A 148 -12.38 -6.70 -9.59
N GLU A 149 -12.82 -7.38 -10.65
CA GLU A 149 -14.17 -7.31 -11.21
C GLU A 149 -15.17 -7.62 -10.11
N PHE A 150 -14.93 -8.61 -9.26
CA PHE A 150 -15.81 -8.90 -8.12
C PHE A 150 -16.08 -7.68 -7.21
N LEU A 151 -15.08 -6.84 -6.92
CA LEU A 151 -15.24 -5.64 -6.10
C LEU A 151 -15.87 -4.49 -6.90
N ASN A 152 -15.52 -4.35 -8.18
CA ASN A 152 -16.01 -3.28 -9.06
C ASN A 152 -17.42 -3.53 -9.59
N SER A 153 -17.82 -4.81 -9.71
CA SER A 153 -19.13 -5.27 -10.20
C SER A 153 -20.16 -5.40 -9.10
N ALA A 154 -19.78 -5.17 -7.84
CA ALA A 154 -20.70 -5.20 -6.72
C ALA A 154 -21.80 -4.13 -6.91
N SER A 155 -23.05 -4.55 -6.76
CA SER A 155 -24.22 -3.69 -6.93
C SER A 155 -24.10 -2.41 -6.11
N GLY A 156 -24.17 -1.26 -6.77
CA GLY A 156 -24.10 0.05 -6.14
C GLY A 156 -22.71 0.66 -6.02
N VAL A 157 -21.62 -0.09 -6.26
CA VAL A 157 -20.25 0.44 -6.22
C VAL A 157 -20.02 1.46 -7.34
N THR A 158 -20.43 1.13 -8.57
CA THR A 158 -20.36 2.08 -9.69
C THR A 158 -21.15 3.37 -9.42
N GLU A 159 -22.35 3.26 -8.83
CA GLU A 159 -23.16 4.43 -8.47
C GLU A 159 -22.59 5.24 -7.30
N ALA A 160 -21.94 4.57 -6.34
CA ALA A 160 -21.19 5.23 -5.27
C ALA A 160 -19.98 5.99 -5.83
N PHE A 161 -19.22 5.39 -6.75
CA PHE A 161 -18.12 6.08 -7.43
C PHE A 161 -18.60 7.29 -8.22
N LYS A 162 -19.72 7.22 -8.93
CA LYS A 162 -20.30 8.40 -9.60
C LYS A 162 -20.67 9.53 -8.66
N LYS A 163 -21.01 9.25 -7.39
CA LYS A 163 -21.30 10.28 -6.38
C LYS A 163 -20.04 10.96 -5.85
N VAL A 164 -18.98 10.19 -5.64
CA VAL A 164 -17.69 10.68 -5.12
C VAL A 164 -16.89 11.37 -6.23
N PHE A 165 -16.81 10.74 -7.39
CA PHE A 165 -16.08 11.17 -8.58
C PHE A 165 -17.01 11.80 -9.62
N ALA A 166 -18.03 12.54 -9.18
CA ALA A 166 -18.94 13.24 -10.08
C ALA A 166 -18.16 14.29 -10.90
N PRO A 167 -18.51 14.52 -12.18
CA PRO A 167 -17.93 15.63 -12.92
C PRO A 167 -18.25 16.92 -12.15
N GLY A 168 -17.21 17.57 -11.61
CA GLY A 168 -17.35 18.88 -11.00
C GLY A 168 -17.91 19.90 -12.01
N PRO A 169 -18.49 21.01 -11.55
CA PRO A 169 -18.88 22.09 -12.46
C PRO A 169 -17.65 22.49 -13.29
N ILE A 170 -17.86 22.63 -14.60
CA ILE A 170 -16.85 23.18 -15.51
C ILE A 170 -16.58 24.61 -15.03
N ILE A 171 -15.52 24.79 -14.24
CA ILE A 171 -14.96 26.12 -14.00
C ILE A 171 -14.29 26.49 -15.33
N GLN A 172 -15.01 27.24 -16.17
CA GLN A 172 -14.37 27.95 -17.27
C GLN A 172 -13.20 28.74 -16.68
N PRO A 173 -12.00 28.68 -17.29
CA PRO A 173 -10.95 29.61 -16.91
C PRO A 173 -11.55 31.00 -17.01
N ALA A 174 -11.40 31.82 -15.97
CA ALA A 174 -11.76 33.23 -16.02
C ALA A 174 -10.88 33.90 -17.09
N LEU A 175 -11.34 33.85 -18.33
CA LEU A 175 -10.81 34.65 -19.41
C LEU A 175 -11.30 36.07 -19.14
N ASN A 176 -10.34 36.98 -18.98
CA ASN A 176 -10.45 38.43 -18.95
C ASN A 176 -11.07 39.05 -17.69
N LEU A 177 -10.21 39.54 -16.81
CA LEU A 177 -10.43 40.77 -16.02
C LEU A 177 -9.05 41.38 -15.66
N LEU A 178 -8.23 41.64 -16.68
CA LEU A 178 -7.05 42.51 -16.59
C LEU A 178 -6.88 43.27 -17.92
N LEU A 179 -7.91 44.02 -18.30
CA LEU A 179 -7.81 45.21 -19.14
C LEU A 179 -8.98 46.12 -18.74
N ASP A 180 -8.73 46.95 -17.72
CA ASP A 180 -9.01 48.39 -17.67
C ASP A 180 -8.53 48.95 -16.32
#